data_AF-A0A7K6VSU5-F1
#
_entry.id   AF-A0A7K6VSU5-F1
#
_cell.length_a   1.000
_cell.length_b   1.000
_cell.length_c   1.000
_cell.angle_alpha   90.00
_cell.angle_beta   90.00
_cell.angle_gamma   90.00
#
_symmetry.space_group_name_H-M   'P 1'
#
loop_
_entity.id
_entity.type
_entity.pdbx_description
1 polymer ?
#
loop_
_entity_poly.entity_id
_entity_poly.type
_entity_poly.pdbx_seq_one_letter_code
_entity_poly.pdbx_strand_id
1 'polypeptide(L)'
;RNSDWKEEDQWVFQTVINQYPSDLQRRRTLYLDMLQRYLPHKSRHELVVHEKAWDRHHSVRNQRRVLLLSWAQARRAFVLRAVAAAAEAAAAHEAEVVLADSRQKQLEICADLKAKVLQWKAQQEEAAKLEAAVAARRKEKEDERERLQREQETIRRAQDKEKLEKYWAERELKWQEQEERDLQHLEELRKLMAEQAAKDRERVRFRRALLEERRREQKELALLQARREQEKERRLAALRQQVAVAAEVDPARAVADTAASKARMGIGTSEESGLQQPLFRLHTYSEEQVLSDPRLRVELALREAGLHKTLYAREVLSKLPPLKLPRRDMESTAFKV
;
A
#
# COMPACT_ATOMS: atom_id res chain seq x y z
N ARG A 1 -14.06 79.84 -100.37
CA ARG A 1 -14.96 80.68 -101.20
C ARG A 1 -16.38 80.28 -100.87
N ASN A 2 -17.14 81.15 -100.20
CA ASN A 2 -18.60 81.23 -100.08
C ASN A 2 -18.92 82.08 -98.85
N SER A 3 -18.99 83.39 -99.03
CA SER A 3 -19.31 84.35 -97.97
C SER A 3 -20.23 85.42 -98.55
N ASP A 4 -21.41 84.99 -98.99
CA ASP A 4 -22.52 85.87 -99.35
C ASP A 4 -23.64 85.79 -98.30
N TRP A 5 -23.33 85.40 -97.07
CA TRP A 5 -24.28 85.46 -95.94
C TRP A 5 -24.01 86.73 -95.14
N LYS A 6 -24.93 87.69 -95.19
CA LYS A 6 -24.83 88.92 -94.39
C LYS A 6 -25.14 88.63 -92.92
N GLU A 7 -24.68 89.50 -92.02
CA GLU A 7 -25.00 89.39 -90.58
C GLU A 7 -26.51 89.40 -90.33
N GLU A 8 -27.25 90.20 -91.12
CA GLU A 8 -28.72 90.23 -91.13
C GLU A 8 -29.32 88.88 -91.53
N ASP A 9 -28.82 88.24 -92.60
CA ASP A 9 -29.30 86.93 -93.07
C ASP A 9 -29.03 85.85 -92.00
N GLN A 10 -27.88 85.92 -91.31
CA GLN A 10 -27.53 85.00 -90.22
C GLN A 10 -28.41 85.22 -88.98
N TRP A 11 -28.74 86.47 -88.66
CA TRP A 11 -29.63 86.80 -87.56
C TRP A 11 -31.06 86.32 -87.83
N VAL A 12 -31.58 86.53 -89.04
CA VAL A 12 -32.87 86.00 -89.50
C VAL A 12 -32.87 84.47 -89.45
N PHE A 13 -31.79 83.83 -89.91
CA PHE A 13 -31.65 82.38 -89.86
C PHE A 13 -31.75 81.83 -88.43
N GLN A 14 -31.02 82.45 -87.49
CA GLN A 14 -31.02 82.04 -86.08
C GLN A 14 -32.35 82.32 -85.38
N THR A 15 -32.94 83.50 -85.58
CA THR A 15 -34.22 83.86 -84.95
C THR A 15 -35.34 82.94 -85.42
N VAL A 16 -35.44 82.67 -86.72
CA VAL A 16 -36.46 81.76 -87.26
C VAL A 16 -36.27 80.35 -86.71
N ILE A 17 -35.05 79.78 -86.69
CA ILE A 17 -34.82 78.44 -86.12
C ILE A 17 -35.18 78.36 -84.63
N ASN A 18 -34.90 79.41 -83.86
CA ASN A 18 -35.20 79.48 -82.44
C ASN A 18 -36.70 79.64 -82.13
N GLN A 19 -37.48 80.20 -83.06
CA GLN A 19 -38.94 80.32 -82.91
C GLN A 19 -39.67 78.96 -83.01
N TYR A 20 -39.08 77.96 -83.65
CA TYR A 20 -39.65 76.62 -83.73
C TYR A 20 -39.08 75.69 -82.64
N PRO A 21 -39.91 75.16 -81.72
CA PRO A 21 -39.47 74.23 -80.67
C PRO A 21 -38.85 72.96 -81.24
N SER A 22 -37.91 72.34 -80.51
CA SER A 22 -37.27 71.08 -80.91
C SER A 22 -38.25 69.92 -81.10
N ASP A 23 -39.38 69.95 -80.39
CA ASP A 23 -40.30 68.83 -80.24
C ASP A 23 -41.39 68.82 -81.33
N LEU A 24 -41.39 69.81 -82.22
CA LEU A 24 -42.37 69.96 -83.28
C LEU A 24 -42.14 68.92 -84.40
N GLN A 25 -43.18 68.17 -84.78
CA GLN A 25 -43.09 67.25 -85.91
C GLN A 25 -42.80 67.99 -87.21
N ARG A 26 -41.88 67.46 -88.03
CA ARG A 26 -41.42 68.07 -89.28
C ARG A 26 -40.90 69.51 -89.11
N ARG A 27 -40.36 69.86 -87.93
CA ARG A 27 -39.71 71.15 -87.63
C ARG A 27 -38.82 71.66 -88.76
N ARG A 28 -37.97 70.77 -89.29
CA ARG A 28 -37.03 71.05 -90.36
C ARG A 28 -37.68 71.59 -91.63
N THR A 29 -38.78 70.99 -92.07
CA THR A 29 -39.46 71.48 -93.27
C THR A 29 -40.13 72.82 -93.00
N LEU A 30 -40.74 72.99 -91.83
CA LEU A 30 -41.48 74.20 -91.46
C LEU A 30 -40.59 75.44 -91.40
N TYR A 31 -39.45 75.37 -90.70
CA TYR A 31 -38.56 76.53 -90.64
C TYR A 31 -37.84 76.76 -91.99
N LEU A 32 -37.50 75.73 -92.76
CA LEU A 32 -36.86 75.91 -94.07
C LEU A 32 -37.79 76.60 -95.07
N ASP A 33 -39.09 76.27 -95.03
CA ASP A 33 -40.09 76.94 -95.85
C ASP A 33 -40.32 78.39 -95.38
N MET A 34 -40.24 78.66 -94.06
CA MET A 34 -40.31 80.02 -93.51
C MET A 34 -39.07 80.85 -93.87
N LEU A 35 -37.88 80.25 -93.82
CA LEU A 35 -36.63 80.90 -94.22
C LEU A 35 -36.62 81.27 -95.69
N GLN A 36 -37.22 80.48 -96.59
CA GLN A 36 -37.36 80.85 -98.00
C GLN A 36 -38.24 82.09 -98.21
N ARG A 37 -39.22 82.33 -97.31
CA ARG A 37 -40.06 83.53 -97.38
C ARG A 37 -39.33 84.77 -96.88
N TYR A 38 -38.53 84.64 -95.82
CA TYR A 38 -37.75 85.76 -95.27
C TYR A 38 -36.46 86.04 -96.04
N LEU A 39 -35.91 85.06 -96.75
CA LEU A 39 -34.69 85.16 -97.55
C LEU A 39 -34.96 84.73 -99.01
N PRO A 40 -35.75 85.51 -99.77
CA PRO A 40 -36.13 85.14 -101.14
C PRO A 40 -34.93 85.12 -102.10
N HIS A 41 -33.83 85.78 -101.75
CA HIS A 41 -32.56 85.82 -102.49
C HIS A 41 -31.68 84.59 -102.29
N LYS A 42 -32.09 83.61 -101.45
CA LYS A 42 -31.32 82.39 -101.16
C LYS A 42 -32.07 81.15 -101.62
N SER A 43 -31.36 80.23 -102.29
CA SER A 43 -31.96 78.97 -102.74
C SER A 43 -32.19 78.01 -101.56
N ARG A 44 -33.20 77.12 -101.68
CA ARG A 44 -33.44 76.05 -100.68
C ARG A 44 -32.19 75.20 -100.43
N HIS A 45 -31.39 74.97 -101.48
CA HIS A 45 -30.13 74.24 -101.38
C HIS A 45 -29.11 74.98 -100.51
N GLU A 46 -28.94 76.30 -100.71
CA GLU A 46 -28.06 77.14 -99.89
C GLU A 46 -28.49 77.16 -98.42
N LEU A 47 -29.79 77.24 -98.12
CA LEU A 47 -30.31 77.17 -96.75
C LEU A 47 -29.95 75.84 -96.06
N VAL A 48 -30.09 74.72 -96.78
CA VAL A 48 -29.75 73.38 -96.25
C VAL A 48 -28.24 73.20 -96.09
N VAL A 49 -27.43 73.75 -97.00
CA VAL A 49 -25.97 73.75 -96.87
C VAL A 49 -25.53 74.57 -95.66
N HIS A 50 -26.14 75.74 -95.45
CA HIS A 50 -25.88 76.59 -94.30
C HIS A 50 -26.35 75.96 -92.98
N GLU A 51 -27.52 75.31 -92.93
CA GLU A 51 -28.00 74.51 -91.78
C GLU A 51 -26.96 73.47 -91.38
N LYS A 52 -26.50 72.63 -92.33
CA LYS A 52 -25.48 71.62 -92.05
C LYS A 52 -24.16 72.22 -91.59
N ALA A 53 -23.76 73.36 -92.14
CA ALA A 53 -22.55 74.07 -91.70
C ALA A 53 -22.70 74.64 -90.28
N TRP A 54 -23.86 75.21 -89.97
CA TRP A 54 -24.21 75.75 -88.66
C TRP A 54 -24.29 74.65 -87.59
N ASP A 55 -24.96 73.53 -87.88
CA ASP A 55 -25.03 72.37 -86.99
C ASP A 55 -23.64 71.79 -86.70
N ARG A 56 -22.80 71.66 -87.74
CA ARG A 56 -21.40 71.23 -87.58
C ARG A 56 -20.63 72.19 -86.69
N HIS A 57 -20.74 73.49 -86.94
CA HIS A 57 -20.06 74.51 -86.14
C HIS A 57 -20.53 74.51 -84.67
N HIS A 58 -21.83 74.43 -84.44
CA HIS A 58 -22.42 74.38 -83.09
C HIS A 58 -22.04 73.08 -82.36
N SER A 59 -22.07 71.94 -83.05
CA SER A 59 -21.64 70.65 -82.51
C SER A 59 -20.16 70.68 -82.11
N VAL A 60 -19.27 71.16 -82.99
CA VAL A 60 -17.84 71.29 -82.69
C VAL A 60 -17.60 72.25 -81.53
N ARG A 61 -18.33 73.38 -81.47
CA ARG A 61 -18.25 74.32 -80.35
C ARG A 61 -18.67 73.69 -79.02
N ASN A 62 -19.74 72.91 -79.02
CA ASN A 62 -20.23 72.21 -77.83
C ASN A 62 -19.30 71.08 -77.40
N GLN A 63 -18.79 70.28 -78.34
CA GLN A 63 -17.78 69.26 -78.07
C GLN A 63 -16.53 69.88 -77.44
N ARG A 64 -16.03 70.99 -77.99
CA ARG A 64 -14.91 71.74 -77.41
C ARG A 64 -15.21 72.19 -75.98
N ARG A 65 -16.42 72.71 -75.72
CA ARG A 65 -16.83 73.14 -74.37
C ARG A 65 -16.84 71.96 -73.39
N VAL A 66 -17.42 70.83 -73.78
CA VAL A 66 -17.48 69.62 -72.93
C VAL A 66 -16.07 69.10 -72.64
N LEU A 67 -15.20 69.01 -73.65
CA LEU A 67 -13.81 68.57 -73.49
C LEU A 67 -13.02 69.47 -72.54
N LEU A 68 -13.18 70.79 -72.64
CA LEU A 68 -12.52 71.72 -71.73
C LEU A 68 -13.01 71.57 -70.28
N LEU A 69 -14.32 71.38 -70.09
CA LEU A 69 -14.91 71.15 -68.77
C LEU A 69 -14.47 69.82 -68.17
N SER A 70 -14.51 68.73 -68.94
CA SER A 70 -14.06 67.41 -68.50
C SER A 70 -12.57 67.40 -68.19
N TRP A 71 -11.76 68.09 -69.00
CA TRP A 71 -10.33 68.25 -68.73
C TRP A 71 -10.07 69.04 -67.44
N ALA A 72 -10.78 70.15 -67.23
CA ALA A 72 -10.64 70.94 -66.02
C ALA A 72 -11.03 70.13 -64.76
N GLN A 73 -12.11 69.34 -64.84
CA GLN A 73 -12.53 68.45 -63.75
C GLN A 73 -11.51 67.33 -63.50
N ALA A 74 -11.05 66.65 -64.56
CA ALA A 74 -10.05 65.59 -64.45
C ALA A 74 -8.73 66.11 -63.86
N ARG A 75 -8.28 67.30 -64.30
CA ARG A 75 -7.08 67.96 -63.74
C ARG A 75 -7.25 68.26 -62.25
N ARG A 76 -8.39 68.80 -61.83
CA ARG A 76 -8.67 69.06 -60.40
C ARG A 76 -8.68 67.77 -59.60
N ALA A 77 -9.38 66.73 -60.07
CA ALA A 77 -9.44 65.44 -59.41
C ALA A 77 -8.05 64.79 -59.31
N PHE A 78 -7.24 64.88 -60.36
CA PHE A 78 -5.87 64.38 -60.36
C PHE A 78 -5.01 65.10 -59.30
N VAL A 79 -5.05 66.44 -59.26
CA VAL A 79 -4.30 67.22 -58.27
C VAL A 79 -4.73 66.86 -56.85
N LEU A 80 -6.03 66.74 -56.58
CA LEU A 80 -6.54 66.35 -55.27
C LEU A 80 -6.07 64.93 -54.88
N ARG A 81 -6.11 63.98 -55.81
CA ARG A 81 -5.60 62.62 -55.56
C ARG A 81 -4.10 62.60 -55.30
N ALA A 82 -3.33 63.38 -56.06
CA ALA A 82 -1.88 63.49 -55.87
C ALA A 82 -1.54 64.08 -54.50
N VAL A 83 -2.26 65.12 -54.07
CA VAL A 83 -2.09 65.73 -52.74
C VAL A 83 -2.49 64.75 -51.64
N ALA A 84 -3.61 64.03 -51.79
CA ALA A 84 -4.03 63.02 -50.82
C ALA A 84 -3.01 61.88 -50.69
N ALA A 85 -2.52 61.34 -51.81
CA ALA A 85 -1.51 60.29 -51.81
C ALA A 85 -0.19 60.76 -51.19
N ALA A 86 0.23 62.01 -51.45
CA ALA A 86 1.42 62.58 -50.83
C ALA A 86 1.23 62.76 -49.30
N ALA A 87 0.05 63.19 -48.86
CA ALA A 87 -0.26 63.31 -47.44
C ALA A 87 -0.31 61.95 -46.73
N GLU A 88 -0.91 60.93 -47.36
CA GLU A 88 -0.91 59.55 -46.85
C GLU A 88 0.51 58.98 -46.75
N ALA A 89 1.35 59.20 -47.77
CA ALA A 89 2.73 58.76 -47.76
C ALA A 89 3.56 59.47 -46.66
N ALA A 90 3.34 60.76 -46.45
CA ALA A 90 3.98 61.52 -45.37
C ALA A 90 3.56 61.00 -43.98
N ALA A 91 2.26 60.81 -43.76
CA ALA A 91 1.74 60.27 -42.50
C ALA A 91 2.24 58.84 -42.23
N ALA A 92 2.31 57.99 -43.27
CA ALA A 92 2.88 56.65 -43.14
C ALA A 92 4.37 56.70 -42.77
N HIS A 93 5.14 57.61 -43.37
CA HIS A 93 6.54 57.78 -43.03
C HIS A 93 6.74 58.25 -41.59
N GLU A 94 5.97 59.23 -41.13
CA GLU A 94 6.00 59.70 -39.73
C GLU A 94 5.66 58.57 -38.75
N ALA A 95 4.66 57.74 -39.06
CA ALA A 95 4.30 56.59 -38.24
C ALA A 95 5.44 55.56 -38.16
N GLU A 96 6.12 55.26 -39.28
CA GLU A 96 7.28 54.37 -39.30
C GLU A 96 8.45 54.91 -38.49
N VAL A 97 8.70 56.22 -38.52
CA VAL A 97 9.73 56.85 -37.69
C VAL A 97 9.41 56.68 -36.20
N VAL A 98 8.17 56.94 -35.78
CA VAL A 98 7.74 56.75 -34.39
C VAL A 98 7.88 55.28 -33.96
N LEU A 99 7.52 54.34 -34.85
CA LEU A 99 7.70 52.91 -34.60
C LEU A 99 9.18 52.54 -34.47
N ALA A 100 10.05 53.07 -35.32
CA ALA A 100 11.50 52.83 -35.25
C ALA A 100 12.08 53.34 -33.93
N ASP A 101 11.72 54.55 -33.50
CA ASP A 101 12.14 55.12 -32.21
C ASP A 101 11.65 54.27 -31.03
N SER A 102 10.41 53.77 -31.10
CA SER A 102 9.86 52.89 -30.07
C SER A 102 10.64 51.58 -29.97
N ARG A 103 11.04 51.00 -31.11
CA ARG A 103 11.84 49.77 -31.16
C ARG A 103 13.23 50.01 -30.60
N GLN A 104 13.87 51.14 -30.90
CA GLN A 104 15.16 51.51 -30.33
C GLN A 104 15.10 51.61 -28.80
N LYS A 105 14.11 52.33 -28.26
CA LYS A 105 13.89 52.44 -26.81
C LYS A 105 13.67 51.07 -26.16
N GLN A 106 12.91 50.18 -26.81
CA GLN A 106 12.72 48.81 -26.31
C GLN A 106 14.03 48.03 -26.28
N LEU A 107 14.88 48.15 -27.30
CA LEU A 107 16.18 47.49 -27.34
C LEU A 107 17.10 47.98 -26.21
N GLU A 108 17.11 49.29 -25.93
CA GLU A 108 17.86 49.88 -24.81
C GLU A 108 17.38 49.31 -23.47
N ILE A 109 16.07 49.30 -23.23
CA ILE A 109 15.47 48.71 -22.02
C ILE A 109 15.84 47.23 -21.89
N CYS A 110 15.78 46.46 -22.99
CA CYS A 110 16.16 45.05 -22.98
C CYS A 110 17.65 44.85 -22.66
N ALA A 111 18.53 45.72 -23.18
CA ALA A 111 19.96 45.68 -22.88
C ALA A 111 20.24 45.97 -21.41
N ASP A 112 19.59 46.99 -20.84
CA ASP A 112 19.71 47.35 -19.42
C ASP A 112 19.21 46.22 -18.51
N LEU A 113 18.05 45.65 -18.82
CA LEU A 113 17.51 44.52 -18.07
C LEU A 113 18.43 43.29 -18.15
N LYS A 114 18.99 43.01 -19.34
CA LYS A 114 19.96 41.92 -19.50
C LYS A 114 21.20 42.15 -18.64
N ALA A 115 21.73 43.37 -18.60
CA ALA A 115 22.87 43.72 -17.75
C ALA A 115 22.55 43.50 -16.26
N LYS A 116 21.37 43.95 -15.80
CA LYS A 116 20.91 43.74 -14.41
C LYS A 116 20.76 42.25 -14.07
N VAL A 117 20.20 41.45 -14.98
CA VAL A 117 20.05 40.00 -14.78
C VAL A 117 21.42 39.32 -14.70
N LEU A 118 22.39 39.72 -15.52
CA LEU A 118 23.75 39.18 -15.45
C LEU A 118 24.42 39.53 -14.12
N GLN A 119 24.30 40.77 -13.66
CA GLN A 119 24.80 41.19 -12.34
C GLN A 119 24.17 40.39 -11.20
N TRP A 120 22.85 40.20 -11.24
CA TRP A 120 22.13 39.42 -10.24
C TRP A 120 22.56 37.96 -10.22
N LYS A 121 22.76 37.34 -11.40
CA LYS A 121 23.27 35.97 -11.51
C LYS A 121 24.66 35.83 -10.90
N ALA A 122 25.58 36.77 -11.19
CA ALA A 122 26.90 36.78 -10.59
C ALA A 122 26.84 36.90 -9.06
N GLN A 123 25.96 37.77 -8.53
CA GLN A 123 25.76 37.88 -7.08
C GLN A 123 25.21 36.60 -6.46
N GLN A 124 24.28 35.91 -7.13
CA GLN A 124 23.74 34.63 -6.68
C GLN A 124 24.80 33.53 -6.66
N GLU A 125 25.65 33.46 -7.70
CA GLU A 125 26.75 32.50 -7.74
C GLU A 125 27.76 32.75 -6.62
N GLU A 126 28.13 34.02 -6.36
CA GLU A 126 29.01 34.37 -5.24
C GLU A 126 28.37 34.04 -3.88
N ALA A 127 27.10 34.35 -3.68
CA ALA A 127 26.37 33.98 -2.47
C ALA A 127 26.35 32.45 -2.26
N ALA A 128 26.07 31.67 -3.31
CA ALA A 128 26.06 30.21 -3.25
C ALA A 128 27.46 29.64 -2.91
N LYS A 129 28.54 30.21 -3.46
CA LYS A 129 29.91 29.83 -3.12
C LYS A 129 30.21 30.09 -1.64
N LEU A 130 29.79 31.24 -1.12
CA LEU A 130 29.98 31.61 0.29
C LEU A 130 29.18 30.68 1.22
N GLU A 131 27.93 30.38 0.89
CA GLU A 131 27.10 29.44 1.64
C GLU A 131 27.71 28.02 1.65
N ALA A 132 28.18 27.54 0.50
CA ALA A 132 28.87 26.26 0.38
C ALA A 132 30.15 26.22 1.24
N ALA A 133 30.94 27.30 1.26
CA ALA A 133 32.14 27.41 2.09
C ALA A 133 31.80 27.41 3.59
N VAL A 134 30.73 28.10 4.00
CA VAL A 134 30.26 28.08 5.40
C VAL A 134 29.76 26.69 5.78
N ALA A 135 29.01 26.02 4.90
CA ALA A 135 28.52 24.67 5.13
C ALA A 135 29.68 23.65 5.25
N ALA A 136 30.70 23.75 4.39
CA ALA A 136 31.90 22.91 4.47
C ALA A 136 32.62 23.09 5.81
N ARG A 137 32.85 24.33 6.24
CA ARG A 137 33.46 24.63 7.55
C ARG A 137 32.64 24.11 8.74
N ARG A 138 31.30 24.08 8.62
CA ARG A 138 30.43 23.52 9.67
C ARG A 138 30.57 22.01 9.73
N LYS A 139 30.56 21.33 8.58
CA LYS A 139 30.75 19.88 8.49
C LYS A 139 32.12 19.46 9.02
N GLU A 140 33.19 20.15 8.64
CA GLU A 140 34.54 19.86 9.17
C GLU A 140 34.58 19.94 10.70
N LYS A 141 33.96 20.98 11.30
CA LYS A 141 33.86 21.10 12.76
C LYS A 141 33.03 19.99 13.41
N GLU A 142 31.97 19.54 12.75
CA GLU A 142 31.15 18.42 13.22
C GLU A 142 31.95 17.10 13.15
N ASP A 143 32.63 16.85 12.03
CA ASP A 143 33.49 15.68 11.85
C ASP A 143 34.65 15.66 12.85
N GLU A 144 35.28 16.79 13.12
CA GLU A 144 36.32 16.92 14.16
C GLU A 144 35.77 16.61 15.55
N ARG A 145 34.58 17.13 15.89
CA ARG A 145 33.91 16.82 17.16
C ARG A 145 33.60 15.34 17.28
N GLU A 146 33.09 14.72 16.22
CA GLU A 146 32.83 13.28 16.19
C GLU A 146 34.12 12.47 16.37
N ARG A 147 35.22 12.86 15.71
CA ARG A 147 36.52 12.20 15.89
C ARG A 147 36.99 12.26 17.34
N LEU A 148 36.94 13.44 17.94
CA LEU A 148 37.31 13.63 19.35
C LEU A 148 36.41 12.81 20.29
N GLN A 149 35.10 12.73 20.02
CA GLN A 149 34.18 11.89 20.80
C GLN A 149 34.53 10.41 20.67
N ARG A 150 34.79 9.93 19.45
CA ARG A 150 35.21 8.53 19.21
C ARG A 150 36.50 8.21 19.94
N GLU A 151 37.50 9.09 19.88
CA GLU A 151 38.75 8.92 20.62
C GLU A 151 38.52 8.84 22.13
N GLN A 152 37.74 9.77 22.70
CA GLN A 152 37.38 9.72 24.12
C GLN A 152 36.63 8.44 24.51
N GLU A 153 35.71 7.97 23.67
CA GLU A 153 35.02 6.70 23.88
C GLU A 153 35.98 5.52 23.85
N THR A 154 36.95 5.48 22.93
CA THR A 154 37.93 4.40 22.88
C THR A 154 38.78 4.36 24.16
N ILE A 155 39.19 5.52 24.67
CA ILE A 155 39.95 5.64 25.92
C ILE A 155 39.10 5.14 27.10
N ARG A 156 37.83 5.55 27.19
CA ARG A 156 36.90 5.07 28.23
C ARG A 156 36.72 3.55 28.18
N ARG A 157 36.48 2.99 26.98
CA ARG A 157 36.33 1.55 26.79
C ARG A 157 37.59 0.78 27.19
N ALA A 158 38.78 1.31 26.90
CA ALA A 158 40.04 0.70 27.34
C ALA A 158 40.17 0.69 28.87
N GLN A 159 39.89 1.83 29.52
CA GLN A 159 39.92 1.93 30.99
C GLN A 159 38.90 0.99 31.66
N ASP A 160 37.70 0.88 31.11
CA ASP A 160 36.68 -0.01 31.64
C ASP A 160 37.04 -1.48 31.42
N LYS A 161 37.68 -1.82 30.29
CA LYS A 161 38.22 -3.16 30.05
C LYS A 161 39.29 -3.52 31.09
N GLU A 162 40.23 -2.62 31.37
CA GLU A 162 41.25 -2.86 32.41
C GLU A 162 40.64 -3.05 33.80
N LYS A 163 39.59 -2.28 34.16
CA LYS A 163 38.87 -2.46 35.43
C LYS A 163 38.18 -3.83 35.48
N LEU A 164 37.57 -4.26 34.38
CA LEU A 164 36.93 -5.57 34.29
C LEU A 164 37.95 -6.70 34.44
N GLU A 165 39.09 -6.62 33.75
CA GLU A 165 40.18 -7.61 33.88
C GLU A 165 40.67 -7.72 35.32
N LYS A 166 40.87 -6.60 36.02
CA LYS A 166 41.22 -6.59 37.46
C LYS A 166 40.14 -7.24 38.33
N TYR A 167 38.88 -6.90 38.10
CA TYR A 167 37.75 -7.48 38.84
C TYR A 167 37.64 -8.99 38.63
N TRP A 168 37.82 -9.47 37.39
CA TRP A 168 37.79 -10.90 37.09
C TRP A 168 38.95 -11.63 37.75
N ALA A 169 40.16 -11.08 37.72
CA ALA A 169 41.32 -11.65 38.41
C ALA A 169 41.10 -11.74 39.93
N GLU A 170 40.58 -10.69 40.57
CA GLU A 170 40.22 -10.73 42.00
C GLU A 170 39.15 -11.76 42.31
N ARG A 171 38.19 -11.94 41.40
CA ARG A 171 37.12 -12.92 41.55
C ARG A 171 37.64 -14.36 41.39
N GLU A 172 38.54 -14.60 40.45
CA GLU A 172 39.23 -15.88 40.28
C GLU A 172 40.07 -16.24 41.52
N LEU A 173 40.81 -15.29 42.08
CA LEU A 173 41.56 -15.51 43.32
C LEU A 173 40.64 -15.90 44.49
N LYS A 174 39.53 -15.18 44.68
CA LYS A 174 38.53 -15.52 45.70
C LYS A 174 37.93 -16.91 45.49
N TRP A 175 37.73 -17.30 44.23
CA TRP A 175 37.24 -18.63 43.89
C TRP A 175 38.26 -19.70 44.25
N GLN A 176 39.54 -19.50 43.89
CA GLN A 176 40.63 -20.40 44.26
C GLN A 176 40.76 -20.54 45.79
N GLU A 177 40.69 -19.42 46.53
CA GLU A 177 40.69 -19.46 48.00
C GLU A 177 39.50 -20.24 48.57
N GLN A 178 38.32 -20.13 47.96
CA GLN A 178 37.14 -20.89 48.36
C GLN A 178 37.32 -22.38 48.04
N GLU A 179 37.80 -22.72 46.84
CA GLU A 179 38.11 -24.10 46.45
C GLU A 179 39.14 -24.73 47.39
N GLU A 180 40.20 -24.01 47.77
CA GLU A 180 41.19 -24.50 48.73
C GLU A 180 40.58 -24.75 50.12
N ARG A 181 39.73 -23.84 50.61
CA ARG A 181 39.01 -24.03 51.88
C ARG A 181 38.08 -25.23 51.83
N ASP A 182 37.34 -25.38 50.72
CA ASP A 182 36.43 -26.51 50.51
C ASP A 182 37.20 -27.83 50.42
N LEU A 183 38.36 -27.86 49.77
CA LEU A 183 39.24 -29.02 49.71
C LEU A 183 39.78 -29.38 51.10
N GLN A 184 40.23 -28.41 51.89
CA GLN A 184 40.68 -28.62 53.26
C GLN A 184 39.56 -29.20 54.12
N HIS A 185 38.35 -28.62 54.04
CA HIS A 185 37.19 -29.13 54.78
C HIS A 185 36.81 -30.55 54.35
N LEU A 186 36.89 -30.85 53.04
CA LEU A 186 36.63 -32.17 52.51
C LEU A 186 37.67 -33.20 52.99
N GLU A 187 38.94 -32.81 53.12
CA GLU A 187 39.98 -33.65 53.71
C GLU A 187 39.74 -33.94 55.19
N GLU A 188 39.32 -32.94 55.97
CA GLU A 188 38.92 -33.12 57.37
C GLU A 188 37.75 -34.09 57.50
N LEU A 189 36.71 -33.92 56.68
CA LEU A 189 35.57 -34.84 56.63
C LEU A 189 36.03 -36.25 56.23
N ARG A 190 36.94 -36.40 55.27
CA ARG A 190 37.51 -37.70 54.89
C ARG A 190 38.23 -38.37 56.06
N LYS A 191 38.97 -37.62 56.89
CA LYS A 191 39.63 -38.15 58.10
C LYS A 191 38.61 -38.65 59.10
N LEU A 192 37.58 -37.84 59.41
CA LEU A 192 36.49 -38.24 60.31
C LEU A 192 35.77 -39.50 59.80
N MET A 193 35.48 -39.57 58.50
CA MET A 193 34.87 -40.74 57.87
C MET A 193 35.77 -41.96 57.94
N ALA A 194 37.09 -41.81 57.77
CA ALA A 194 38.06 -42.91 57.89
C ALA A 194 38.15 -43.43 59.33
N GLU A 195 38.14 -42.55 60.33
CA GLU A 195 38.10 -42.91 61.75
C GLU A 195 36.82 -43.66 62.11
N GLN A 196 35.66 -43.16 61.66
CA GLN A 196 34.38 -43.84 61.82
C GLN A 196 34.38 -45.20 61.10
N ALA A 197 34.92 -45.27 59.88
CA ALA A 197 35.03 -46.52 59.14
C ALA A 197 35.92 -47.55 59.85
N ALA A 198 36.98 -47.14 60.53
CA ALA A 198 37.81 -48.03 61.34
C ALA A 198 37.02 -48.63 62.52
N LYS A 199 36.32 -47.78 63.28
CA LYS A 199 35.44 -48.22 64.38
C LYS A 199 34.32 -49.14 63.89
N ASP A 200 33.70 -48.80 62.76
CA ASP A 200 32.64 -49.59 62.16
C ASP A 200 33.14 -50.93 61.63
N ARG A 201 34.37 -51.00 61.08
CA ARG A 201 35.01 -52.27 60.68
C ARG A 201 35.12 -53.24 61.85
N GLU A 202 35.53 -52.75 63.03
CA GLU A 202 35.62 -53.58 64.24
C GLU A 202 34.23 -54.05 64.71
N ARG A 203 33.25 -53.14 64.77
CA ARG A 203 31.85 -53.47 65.12
C ARG A 203 31.26 -54.51 64.18
N VAL A 204 31.49 -54.38 62.87
CA VAL A 204 31.01 -55.32 61.86
C VAL A 204 31.71 -56.68 61.99
N ARG A 205 33.03 -56.71 62.22
CA ARG A 205 33.77 -57.97 62.49
C ARG A 205 33.20 -58.70 63.71
N PHE A 206 32.96 -57.99 64.80
CA PHE A 206 32.35 -58.55 66.01
C PHE A 206 30.94 -59.12 65.74
N ARG A 207 30.06 -58.34 65.09
CA ARG A 207 28.71 -58.80 64.73
C ARG A 207 28.74 -60.00 63.77
N ARG A 208 29.69 -60.03 62.83
CA ARG A 208 29.88 -61.14 61.90
C ARG A 208 30.28 -62.41 62.64
N ALA A 209 31.25 -62.34 63.55
CA ALA A 209 31.64 -63.47 64.38
C ALA A 209 30.44 -64.00 65.21
N LEU A 210 29.67 -63.11 65.85
CA LEU A 210 28.50 -63.49 66.63
C LEU A 210 27.39 -64.15 65.79
N LEU A 211 27.19 -63.69 64.55
CA LEU A 211 26.26 -64.33 63.61
C LEU A 211 26.78 -65.69 63.13
N GLU A 212 28.09 -65.84 62.93
CA GLU A 212 28.70 -67.11 62.56
C GLU A 212 28.54 -68.14 63.68
N GLU A 213 28.72 -67.76 64.95
CA GLU A 213 28.45 -68.64 66.11
C GLU A 213 26.98 -69.05 66.18
N ARG A 214 26.03 -68.10 66.12
CA ARG A 214 24.59 -68.43 66.09
C ARG A 214 24.22 -69.36 64.92
N ARG A 215 24.84 -69.18 63.75
CA ARG A 215 24.64 -70.07 62.60
C ARG A 215 25.17 -71.47 62.85
N ARG A 216 26.29 -71.63 63.57
CA ARG A 216 26.82 -72.95 63.96
C ARG A 216 25.85 -73.62 64.93
N GLU A 217 25.43 -72.92 65.97
CA GLU A 217 24.44 -73.42 66.95
C GLU A 217 23.13 -73.86 66.26
N GLN A 218 22.60 -73.04 65.35
CA GLN A 218 21.39 -73.39 64.59
C GLN A 218 21.59 -74.61 63.70
N LYS A 219 22.76 -74.76 63.04
CA LYS A 219 23.07 -75.95 62.23
C LYS A 219 23.15 -77.20 63.09
N GLU A 220 23.77 -77.12 64.27
CA GLU A 220 23.84 -78.23 65.22
C GLU A 220 22.45 -78.64 65.72
N LEU A 221 21.61 -77.66 66.09
CA LEU A 221 20.21 -77.89 66.46
C LEU A 221 19.39 -78.51 65.31
N ALA A 222 19.56 -78.01 64.08
CA ALA A 222 18.88 -78.54 62.91
C ALA A 222 19.32 -79.98 62.61
N LEU A 223 20.60 -80.31 62.76
CA LEU A 223 21.10 -81.69 62.62
C LEU A 223 20.48 -82.62 63.67
N LEU A 224 20.36 -82.17 64.93
CA LEU A 224 19.70 -82.93 65.99
C LEU A 224 18.20 -83.14 65.70
N GLN A 225 17.51 -82.10 65.22
CA GLN A 225 16.11 -82.18 64.82
C GLN A 225 15.91 -83.12 63.64
N ALA A 226 16.73 -83.02 62.59
CA ALA A 226 16.67 -83.90 61.43
C ALA A 226 16.88 -85.37 61.82
N ARG A 227 17.81 -85.66 62.74
CA ARG A 227 17.98 -87.03 63.29
C ARG A 227 16.72 -87.52 64.00
N ARG A 228 16.11 -86.67 64.85
CA ARG A 228 14.85 -86.99 65.54
C ARG A 228 13.69 -87.18 64.55
N GLU A 229 13.62 -86.38 63.49
CA GLU A 229 12.60 -86.52 62.45
C GLU A 229 12.80 -87.78 61.63
N GLN A 230 14.02 -88.13 61.25
CA GLN A 230 14.31 -89.41 60.58
C GLN A 230 13.90 -90.60 61.45
N GLU A 231 14.14 -90.54 62.77
CA GLU A 231 13.66 -91.57 63.69
C GLU A 231 12.12 -91.61 63.77
N LYS A 232 11.45 -90.45 63.81
CA LYS A 232 9.98 -90.36 63.77
C LYS A 232 9.40 -90.88 62.46
N GLU A 233 9.97 -90.51 61.31
CA GLU A 233 9.54 -90.96 59.99
C GLU A 233 9.71 -92.47 59.84
N ARG A 234 10.82 -93.05 60.32
CA ARG A 234 10.99 -94.50 60.36
C ARG A 234 9.87 -95.18 61.17
N ARG A 235 9.48 -94.61 62.31
CA ARG A 235 8.34 -95.11 63.11
C ARG A 235 7.01 -94.96 62.38
N LEU A 236 6.75 -93.81 61.76
CA LEU A 236 5.52 -93.55 61.00
C LEU A 236 5.43 -94.38 59.73
N ALA A 237 6.54 -94.63 59.03
CA ALA A 237 6.58 -95.49 57.84
C ALA A 237 6.24 -96.94 58.19
N ALA A 238 6.76 -97.44 59.32
CA ALA A 238 6.36 -98.75 59.85
C ALA A 238 4.85 -98.81 60.13
N LEU A 239 4.27 -97.75 60.71
CA LEU A 239 2.82 -97.66 60.94
C LEU A 239 2.02 -97.56 59.62
N ARG A 240 2.50 -96.79 58.63
CA ARG A 240 1.84 -96.67 57.32
C ARG A 240 1.80 -97.99 56.57
N GLN A 241 2.87 -98.80 56.64
CA GLN A 241 2.87 -100.16 56.09
C GLN A 241 1.83 -101.07 56.77
N GLN A 242 1.50 -100.83 58.04
CA GLN A 242 0.48 -101.63 58.76
C GLN A 242 -0.97 -101.25 58.41
N VAL A 243 -1.22 -100.03 57.93
CA VAL A 243 -2.60 -99.47 57.82
C VAL A 243 -2.95 -99.00 56.39
N ALA A 244 -2.10 -99.23 55.38
CA ALA A 244 -2.35 -98.75 54.03
C ALA A 244 -3.55 -99.46 53.35
N VAL A 245 -4.69 -98.76 53.30
CA VAL A 245 -5.87 -99.12 52.50
C VAL A 245 -5.67 -98.60 51.07
N ALA A 246 -5.63 -99.49 50.08
CA ALA A 246 -5.53 -99.14 48.67
C ALA A 246 -6.92 -98.79 48.11
N ALA A 247 -7.18 -97.50 47.88
CA ALA A 247 -8.33 -97.01 47.13
C ALA A 247 -7.83 -96.17 45.95
N GLU A 248 -8.42 -96.37 44.77
CA GLU A 248 -8.03 -95.73 43.51
C GLU A 248 -8.49 -94.26 43.45
N VAL A 249 -7.64 -93.40 42.88
CA VAL A 249 -7.87 -91.95 42.79
C VAL A 249 -8.63 -91.64 41.49
N ASP A 250 -9.87 -91.13 41.59
CA ASP A 250 -10.66 -90.64 40.44
C ASP A 250 -10.59 -89.09 40.33
N PRO A 251 -9.77 -88.54 39.41
CA PRO A 251 -9.56 -87.10 39.26
C PRO A 251 -10.75 -86.37 38.63
N ALA A 252 -11.71 -87.05 37.98
CA ALA A 252 -12.86 -86.39 37.36
C ALA A 252 -13.83 -85.80 38.39
N ARG A 253 -13.93 -86.42 39.57
CA ARG A 253 -14.75 -85.93 40.69
C ARG A 253 -14.15 -84.71 41.39
N ALA A 254 -12.85 -84.48 41.25
CA ALA A 254 -12.14 -83.37 41.91
C ALA A 254 -12.31 -82.01 41.20
N VAL A 255 -12.73 -82.01 39.93
CA VAL A 255 -12.76 -80.80 39.07
C VAL A 255 -14.18 -80.37 38.68
N ALA A 256 -15.23 -81.12 39.06
CA ALA A 256 -16.60 -80.79 38.68
C ALA A 256 -17.20 -79.63 39.51
N ASP A 257 -17.86 -78.69 38.83
CA ASP A 257 -18.57 -77.57 39.45
C ASP A 257 -19.66 -78.05 40.42
N THR A 258 -19.60 -77.55 41.65
CA THR A 258 -20.60 -77.87 42.68
C THR A 258 -21.91 -77.08 42.44
N ALA A 259 -23.04 -77.64 42.89
CA ALA A 259 -24.37 -77.06 42.70
C ALA A 259 -24.50 -75.60 43.19
N ALA A 260 -23.63 -75.16 44.10
CA ALA A 260 -23.58 -73.78 44.61
C ALA A 260 -23.07 -72.74 43.58
N SER A 261 -22.25 -73.12 42.59
CA SER A 261 -21.76 -72.17 41.59
C SER A 261 -22.83 -71.84 40.52
N LYS A 262 -23.69 -72.80 40.17
CA LYS A 262 -24.80 -72.62 39.21
C LYS A 262 -25.93 -71.72 39.71
N ALA A 263 -26.09 -71.54 41.02
CA ALA A 263 -27.13 -70.70 41.61
C ALA A 263 -26.80 -69.18 41.62
N ARG A 264 -25.55 -68.79 41.31
CA ARG A 264 -25.12 -67.37 41.32
C ARG A 264 -25.43 -66.58 40.04
N MET A 265 -25.83 -67.24 38.96
CA MET A 265 -26.26 -66.59 37.71
C MET A 265 -27.79 -66.48 37.70
N GLY A 266 -28.32 -65.48 38.42
CA GLY A 266 -29.76 -65.26 38.60
C GLY A 266 -30.52 -64.82 37.33
N ILE A 267 -31.77 -65.28 37.25
CA ILE A 267 -32.76 -65.11 36.17
C ILE A 267 -33.47 -63.74 36.33
N GLY A 268 -33.49 -62.89 35.28
CA GLY A 268 -34.37 -61.71 35.22
C GLY A 268 -33.76 -60.32 34.93
N THR A 269 -32.46 -60.19 34.66
CA THR A 269 -31.79 -58.88 34.45
C THR A 269 -31.61 -58.48 32.98
N SER A 270 -32.54 -58.87 32.09
CA SER A 270 -32.42 -58.60 30.65
C SER A 270 -33.21 -57.37 30.17
N GLU A 271 -34.22 -56.85 30.90
CA GLU A 271 -35.14 -55.85 30.29
C GLU A 271 -35.55 -54.63 31.16
N GLU A 272 -35.11 -54.48 32.42
CA GLU A 272 -35.51 -53.33 33.27
C GLU A 272 -34.46 -52.19 33.40
N SER A 273 -33.42 -52.18 32.57
CA SER A 273 -32.34 -51.17 32.64
C SER A 273 -32.53 -49.92 31.75
N GLY A 274 -33.68 -49.80 31.06
CA GLY A 274 -33.90 -48.78 30.03
C GLY A 274 -34.07 -47.34 30.51
N LEU A 275 -34.14 -47.05 31.83
CA LEU A 275 -34.48 -45.72 32.34
C LEU A 275 -33.41 -45.02 33.20
N GLN A 276 -32.30 -45.67 33.54
CA GLN A 276 -31.21 -45.05 34.31
C GLN A 276 -29.81 -45.49 33.89
N GLN A 277 -29.56 -45.61 32.59
CA GLN A 277 -28.19 -45.78 32.11
C GLN A 277 -27.52 -44.39 32.02
N PRO A 278 -26.43 -44.12 32.76
CA PRO A 278 -25.72 -42.85 32.63
C PRO A 278 -25.11 -42.75 31.23
N LEU A 279 -25.20 -41.56 30.61
CA LEU A 279 -24.67 -41.32 29.26
C LEU A 279 -23.14 -41.49 29.18
N PHE A 280 -22.45 -41.42 30.33
CA PHE A 280 -21.01 -41.60 30.45
C PHE A 280 -20.70 -42.69 31.48
N ARG A 281 -19.76 -43.59 31.16
CA ARG A 281 -19.29 -44.63 32.08
C ARG A 281 -18.28 -44.03 33.05
N LEU A 282 -18.59 -44.03 34.34
CA LEU A 282 -17.71 -43.52 35.39
C LEU A 282 -17.04 -44.68 36.14
N HIS A 283 -15.75 -44.54 36.44
CA HIS A 283 -14.95 -45.48 37.23
C HIS A 283 -14.52 -44.80 38.54
N THR A 284 -15.50 -44.49 39.39
CA THR A 284 -15.33 -43.78 40.66
C THR A 284 -15.91 -44.59 41.80
N TYR A 285 -15.42 -44.34 43.02
CA TYR A 285 -15.81 -45.10 44.22
C TYR A 285 -16.59 -44.26 45.24
N SER A 286 -16.62 -42.93 45.10
CA SER A 286 -17.35 -42.03 46.01
C SER A 286 -18.26 -41.04 45.29
N GLU A 287 -19.32 -40.60 45.97
CA GLU A 287 -20.32 -39.66 45.43
C GLU A 287 -19.71 -38.28 45.11
N GLU A 288 -18.79 -37.80 45.93
CA GLU A 288 -18.08 -36.54 45.68
C GLU A 288 -17.27 -36.58 44.38
N GLN A 289 -16.65 -37.72 44.07
CA GLN A 289 -15.94 -37.93 42.81
C GLN A 289 -16.90 -38.00 41.63
N VAL A 290 -18.10 -38.54 41.82
CA VAL A 290 -19.16 -38.59 40.81
C VAL A 290 -19.66 -37.18 40.48
N LEU A 291 -19.94 -36.36 41.50
CA LEU A 291 -20.39 -34.97 41.32
C LEU A 291 -19.29 -34.03 40.84
N SER A 292 -18.01 -34.40 40.97
CA SER A 292 -16.91 -33.55 40.49
C SER A 292 -16.86 -33.41 38.96
N ASP A 293 -17.42 -34.37 38.20
CA ASP A 293 -17.42 -34.29 36.73
C ASP A 293 -18.47 -33.29 36.22
N PRO A 294 -18.05 -32.23 35.48
CA PRO A 294 -18.99 -31.22 34.98
C PRO A 294 -20.03 -31.80 34.01
N ARG A 295 -19.71 -32.88 33.29
CA ARG A 295 -20.63 -33.50 32.33
C ARG A 295 -21.86 -34.07 33.04
N LEU A 296 -21.63 -34.77 34.14
CA LEU A 296 -22.69 -35.38 34.92
C LEU A 296 -23.58 -34.33 35.58
N ARG A 297 -22.98 -33.25 36.12
CA ARG A 297 -23.75 -32.15 36.72
C ARG A 297 -24.70 -31.48 35.73
N VAL A 298 -24.20 -31.18 34.53
CA VAL A 298 -25.02 -30.58 33.48
C VAL A 298 -26.07 -31.57 32.97
N GLU A 299 -25.73 -32.85 32.86
CA GLU A 299 -26.67 -33.89 32.46
C GLU A 299 -27.82 -34.06 33.45
N LEU A 300 -27.53 -34.10 34.76
CA LEU A 300 -28.54 -34.12 35.81
C LEU A 300 -29.41 -32.87 35.77
N ALA A 301 -28.83 -31.67 35.63
CA ALA A 301 -29.59 -30.42 35.52
C ALA A 301 -30.53 -30.41 34.29
N LEU A 302 -30.07 -30.95 33.14
CA LEU A 302 -30.89 -31.07 31.94
C LEU A 302 -32.00 -32.12 32.08
N ARG A 303 -31.80 -33.17 32.90
CA ARG A 303 -32.85 -34.14 33.24
C ARG A 303 -33.88 -33.55 34.19
N GLU A 304 -33.44 -32.83 35.22
CA GLU A 304 -34.32 -32.12 36.15
C GLU A 304 -35.19 -31.08 35.43
N ALA A 305 -34.62 -30.38 34.45
CA ALA A 305 -35.36 -29.46 33.58
C ALA A 305 -36.20 -30.16 32.49
N GLY A 306 -36.13 -31.49 32.37
CA GLY A 306 -36.83 -32.26 31.33
C GLY A 306 -36.29 -32.10 29.90
N LEU A 307 -35.19 -31.36 29.70
CA LEU A 307 -34.63 -30.98 28.41
C LEU A 307 -33.62 -31.99 27.83
N HIS A 308 -33.28 -33.05 28.55
CA HIS A 308 -32.27 -34.05 28.17
C HIS A 308 -32.42 -34.69 26.77
N LYS A 309 -33.63 -34.73 26.19
CA LYS A 309 -33.88 -35.28 24.83
C LYS A 309 -33.82 -34.24 23.71
N THR A 310 -33.64 -32.96 24.03
CA THR A 310 -33.61 -31.88 23.02
C THR A 310 -32.30 -31.88 22.24
N LEU A 311 -32.33 -31.37 21.00
CA LEU A 311 -31.12 -31.18 20.19
C LEU A 311 -30.12 -30.24 20.91
N TYR A 312 -30.64 -29.23 21.60
CA TYR A 312 -29.85 -28.31 22.42
C TYR A 312 -29.04 -29.04 23.51
N ALA A 313 -29.69 -29.93 24.28
CA ALA A 313 -29.01 -30.73 25.28
C ALA A 313 -27.89 -31.61 24.65
N ARG A 314 -28.14 -32.18 23.47
CA ARG A 314 -27.16 -32.99 22.75
C ARG A 314 -25.95 -32.18 22.30
N GLU A 315 -26.17 -30.97 21.79
CA GLU A 315 -25.07 -30.06 21.41
C GLU A 315 -24.27 -29.62 22.63
N VAL A 316 -24.93 -29.23 23.73
CA VAL A 316 -24.26 -28.78 24.95
C VAL A 316 -23.41 -29.90 25.56
N LEU A 317 -23.97 -31.10 25.73
CA LEU A 317 -23.25 -32.24 26.31
C LEU A 317 -22.06 -32.68 25.45
N SER A 318 -22.13 -32.53 24.13
CA SER A 318 -21.01 -32.86 23.22
C SER A 318 -19.80 -31.94 23.41
N LYS A 319 -20.00 -30.69 23.83
CA LYS A 319 -18.94 -29.67 23.95
C LYS A 319 -18.23 -29.70 25.32
N LEU A 320 -18.76 -30.44 26.29
CA LEU A 320 -18.20 -30.45 27.64
C LEU A 320 -16.96 -31.38 27.75
N PRO A 321 -15.82 -30.88 28.24
CA PRO A 321 -14.63 -31.71 28.45
C PRO A 321 -14.82 -32.66 29.66
N PRO A 322 -14.11 -33.81 29.71
CA PRO A 322 -14.09 -34.66 30.89
C PRO A 322 -13.24 -34.03 31.99
N LEU A 323 -13.41 -34.48 33.25
CA LEU A 323 -12.61 -33.99 34.38
C LEU A 323 -11.09 -34.10 34.13
N LYS A 324 -10.65 -35.16 33.46
CA LYS A 324 -9.27 -35.33 32.98
C LYS A 324 -9.27 -35.35 31.46
N LEU A 325 -8.61 -34.37 30.86
CA LEU A 325 -8.38 -34.36 29.42
C LEU A 325 -7.55 -35.59 29.01
N PRO A 326 -7.82 -36.18 27.83
CA PRO A 326 -6.96 -37.21 27.28
C PRO A 326 -5.54 -36.66 27.15
N ARG A 327 -4.54 -37.53 27.33
CA ARG A 327 -3.14 -37.15 27.17
C ARG A 327 -2.87 -36.74 25.71
N ARG A 328 -1.89 -35.85 25.50
CA ARG A 328 -1.58 -35.21 24.20
C ARG A 328 -1.28 -36.19 23.06
N ASP A 329 -0.80 -37.39 23.39
CA ASP A 329 -0.52 -38.51 22.49
C ASP A 329 -1.77 -39.29 22.06
N MET A 330 -2.91 -39.13 22.75
CA MET A 330 -4.18 -39.80 22.46
C MET A 330 -5.22 -38.90 21.77
N GLU A 331 -4.85 -37.69 21.35
CA GLU A 331 -5.75 -36.79 20.61
C GLU A 331 -6.00 -37.30 19.18
N SER A 332 -7.21 -37.79 18.89
CA SER A 332 -7.58 -38.19 17.53
C SER A 332 -7.84 -36.98 16.63
N THR A 333 -7.13 -36.88 15.51
CA THR A 333 -7.35 -35.85 14.47
C THR A 333 -8.63 -36.05 13.65
N ALA A 334 -9.30 -37.20 13.80
CA ALA A 334 -10.44 -37.63 12.99
C ALA A 334 -11.69 -36.72 13.03
N PHE A 335 -11.81 -35.82 14.01
CA PHE A 335 -12.99 -34.95 14.18
C PHE A 335 -12.66 -33.47 14.33
N LYS A 336 -11.51 -33.01 13.81
CA LYS A 336 -11.22 -31.58 13.65
C LYS A 336 -11.91 -31.07 12.38
N VAL A 337 -12.93 -30.23 12.52
CA VAL A 337 -13.53 -29.40 11.45
C VAL A 337 -12.91 -28.02 11.48
#